data_AF-A0A836F881-F1
#
_entry.id   AF-A0A836F881-F1
#
_cell.length_a   1.000
_cell.length_b   1.000
_cell.length_c   1.000
_cell.angle_alpha   90.00
_cell.angle_beta   90.00
_cell.angle_gamma   90.00
#
_symmetry.space_group_name_H-M   'P 1'
#
loop_
_entity.id
_entity.type
_entity.pdbx_description
1 polymer ?
#
loop_
_entity_poly.entity_id
_entity_poly.type
_entity_poly.pdbx_seq_one_letter_code
_entity_poly.pdbx_strand_id
1 'polypeptide(L)'
;MSIFVPNKVYLRGILLHYFIQKKSAAEAHRILVQTYGDNALSDTTCRDWFRRFKNNDFELEDKERSQTLSELGKILQVDESTVSKRLKGLGMIQKQGHWVPNELKSRDVERRFGTCELLLQRQKRKGFLAIHDKVILLHDNARPHVAKPVKTYLETLKWEVLIHSLYSPDIAPSDFHLFRSMAHGLADRRFHSYEEAQKWIDSWIASKDMSFFRRGIHVLPERWEKVVSSDGRYFK
;
A
#
# COMPACT_ATOMS: atom_id res chain seq x y z
N MET A 1 22.13 32.07 9.25
CA MET A 1 22.54 30.65 9.17
C MET A 1 21.28 29.81 9.22
N SER A 2 21.06 28.92 8.25
CA SER A 2 19.89 28.02 8.25
C SER A 2 20.09 26.97 9.35
N ILE A 3 19.16 26.88 10.30
CA ILE A 3 19.14 25.81 11.31
C ILE A 3 18.48 24.61 10.65
N PHE A 4 19.27 23.59 10.28
CA PHE A 4 18.74 22.36 9.72
C PHE A 4 17.88 21.63 10.76
N VAL A 5 16.59 21.43 10.44
CA VAL A 5 15.66 20.66 11.28
C VAL A 5 15.50 19.27 10.67
N PRO A 6 15.96 18.19 11.34
CA PRO A 6 15.90 16.85 10.78
C PRO A 6 14.45 16.34 10.76
N ASN A 7 14.04 15.76 9.62
CA ASN A 7 12.75 15.08 9.53
C ASN A 7 12.82 13.64 10.08
N LYS A 8 11.66 13.02 10.31
CA LYS A 8 11.58 11.68 10.93
C LYS A 8 12.28 10.59 10.10
N VAL A 9 12.15 10.63 8.78
CA VAL A 9 12.78 9.65 7.87
C VAL A 9 14.30 9.76 7.93
N TYR A 10 14.82 10.99 7.96
CA TYR A 10 16.24 11.28 8.12
C TYR A 10 16.79 10.72 9.44
N LEU A 11 16.11 10.96 10.57
CA LEU A 11 16.54 10.41 11.87
C LEU A 11 16.50 8.88 11.91
N ARG A 12 15.54 8.25 11.22
CA ARG A 12 15.48 6.77 11.09
C ARG A 12 16.63 6.23 10.24
N GLY A 13 17.04 6.97 9.20
CA GLY A 13 18.24 6.65 8.42
C GLY A 13 19.51 6.67 9.28
N ILE A 14 19.63 7.62 10.20
CA ILE A 14 20.73 7.66 11.17
C ILE A 14 20.67 6.46 12.12
N LEU A 15 19.49 6.07 12.60
CA LEU A 15 19.34 4.87 13.42
C LEU A 15 19.79 3.60 12.67
N LEU A 16 19.45 3.48 11.38
CA LEU A 16 19.89 2.36 10.55
C LEU A 16 21.43 2.34 10.41
N HIS A 17 22.05 3.50 10.20
CA HIS A 17 23.50 3.62 10.16
C HIS A 17 24.16 3.15 11.47
N TYR A 18 23.65 3.58 12.63
CA TYR A 18 24.16 3.11 13.92
C TYR A 18 23.91 1.63 14.19
N PHE A 19 22.81 1.08 13.68
CA PHE A 19 22.55 -0.36 13.74
C PHE A 19 23.57 -1.16 12.93
N ILE A 20 23.93 -0.70 11.72
CA ILE A 20 24.98 -1.31 10.89
C ILE A 20 26.35 -1.26 11.59
N GLN A 21 26.64 -0.17 12.30
CA GLN A 21 27.84 -0.03 13.13
C GLN A 21 27.83 -0.87 14.43
N LYS A 22 26.81 -1.72 14.64
CA LYS A 22 26.67 -2.58 15.84
C LYS A 22 26.55 -1.81 17.17
N LYS A 23 26.14 -0.54 17.14
CA LYS A 23 25.78 0.20 18.36
C LYS A 23 24.47 -0.34 18.94
N SER A 24 24.22 -0.06 20.22
CA SER A 24 22.94 -0.32 20.86
C SER A 24 21.94 0.83 20.63
N ALA A 25 20.64 0.55 20.79
CA ALA A 25 19.59 1.58 20.68
C ALA A 25 19.79 2.71 21.71
N ALA A 26 20.28 2.39 22.90
CA ALA A 26 20.56 3.36 23.96
C ALA A 26 21.73 4.29 23.60
N GLU A 27 22.79 3.76 23.00
CA GLU A 27 23.91 4.57 22.51
C GLU A 27 23.48 5.45 21.34
N ALA A 28 22.70 4.91 20.39
CA ALA A 28 22.16 5.67 19.27
C ALA A 28 21.26 6.82 19.76
N HIS A 29 20.41 6.58 20.75
CA HIS A 29 19.55 7.61 21.35
C HIS A 29 20.37 8.72 22.02
N ARG A 30 21.39 8.36 22.83
CA ARG A 30 22.30 9.35 23.46
C ARG A 30 22.97 10.25 22.42
N ILE A 31 23.49 9.66 21.34
CA ILE A 31 24.15 10.42 20.26
C ILE A 31 23.15 11.33 19.55
N LEU A 32 21.92 10.86 19.28
CA LEU A 32 20.87 11.66 18.65
C LEU A 32 20.46 12.86 19.52
N VAL A 33 20.28 12.67 20.82
CA VAL A 33 19.94 13.77 21.76
C VAL A 33 21.08 14.78 21.83
N GLN A 34 22.33 14.31 21.90
CA GLN A 34 23.49 15.20 21.90
C GLN A 34 23.62 16.04 20.61
N THR A 35 23.21 15.47 19.47
CA THR A 35 23.35 16.11 18.15
C THR A 35 22.16 17.00 17.79
N TYR A 36 20.94 16.59 18.12
CA TYR A 36 19.70 17.22 17.64
C TYR A 36 18.80 17.78 18.74
N GLY A 37 19.14 17.60 20.02
CA GLY A 37 18.39 18.11 21.16
C GLY A 37 16.93 17.68 21.14
N ASP A 38 16.02 18.65 21.25
CA ASP A 38 14.57 18.44 21.26
C ASP A 38 14.02 17.85 19.94
N ASN A 39 14.79 17.95 18.85
CA ASN A 39 14.42 17.36 17.56
C ASN A 39 14.77 15.86 17.46
N ALA A 40 15.39 15.26 18.48
CA ALA A 40 15.76 13.85 18.49
C ALA A 40 14.53 12.92 18.65
N LEU A 41 14.68 11.68 18.16
CA LEU A 41 13.69 10.63 18.42
C LEU A 41 13.73 10.20 19.89
N SER A 42 12.57 9.87 20.45
CA SER A 42 12.48 9.33 21.82
C SER A 42 13.18 7.97 21.95
N ASP A 43 13.62 7.63 23.16
CA ASP A 43 14.26 6.34 23.47
C ASP A 43 13.40 5.16 23.02
N THR A 44 12.10 5.21 23.30
CA THR A 44 11.11 4.19 22.88
C THR A 44 11.11 4.00 21.37
N THR A 45 11.10 5.11 20.62
CA THR A 45 11.14 5.08 19.15
C THR A 45 12.44 4.45 18.67
N CYS A 46 13.58 4.82 19.25
CA CYS A 46 14.88 4.25 18.91
C CYS A 46 14.91 2.73 19.12
N ARG A 47 14.40 2.24 20.26
CA ARG A 47 14.32 0.80 20.56
C ARG A 47 13.41 0.05 19.61
N ASP A 48 12.25 0.62 19.27
CA ASP A 48 11.30 0.00 18.33
C ASP A 48 11.89 -0.14 16.93
N TRP A 49 12.59 0.89 16.44
CA TRP A 49 13.29 0.83 15.15
C TRP A 49 14.42 -0.20 15.16
N PHE A 50 15.20 -0.28 16.24
CA PHE A 50 16.23 -1.32 16.38
C PHE A 50 15.63 -2.74 16.40
N ARG A 51 14.44 -2.92 16.98
CA ARG A 51 13.71 -4.19 16.92
C ARG A 51 13.31 -4.53 15.49
N ARG A 52 12.84 -3.55 14.70
CA ARG A 52 12.52 -3.73 13.27
C ARG A 52 13.73 -4.12 12.45
N PHE A 53 14.87 -3.45 12.63
CA PHE A 53 16.10 -3.77 11.92
C PHE A 53 16.62 -5.18 12.23
N LYS A 54 16.48 -5.65 13.49
CA LYS A 54 16.78 -7.05 13.85
C LYS A 54 15.88 -8.06 13.13
N ASN A 55 14.67 -7.67 12.77
CA ASN A 55 13.72 -8.48 12.01
C ASN A 55 13.85 -8.27 10.49
N ASN A 56 14.97 -7.71 10.00
CA ASN A 56 15.23 -7.39 8.59
C ASN A 56 14.24 -6.40 7.95
N ASP A 57 13.54 -5.59 8.75
CA ASP A 57 12.65 -4.52 8.26
C ASP A 57 13.42 -3.20 8.22
N PHE A 58 13.93 -2.84 7.03
CA PHE A 58 14.73 -1.64 6.78
C PHE A 58 13.93 -0.48 6.15
N GLU A 59 12.61 -0.60 6.10
CA GLU A 59 11.74 0.43 5.53
C GLU A 59 11.61 1.62 6.50
N LEU A 60 12.23 2.74 6.14
CA LEU A 60 12.31 3.95 6.99
C LEU A 60 11.06 4.83 6.95
N GLU A 61 10.19 4.62 5.96
CA GLU A 61 8.90 5.29 5.89
C GLU A 61 7.90 4.66 6.86
N ASP A 62 6.89 5.42 7.26
CA ASP A 62 5.79 4.85 8.04
C ASP A 62 5.00 3.90 7.14
N LYS A 63 4.83 2.64 7.58
CA LYS A 63 3.89 1.73 6.93
C LYS A 63 2.51 2.35 6.96
N GLU A 64 1.83 2.33 5.82
CA GLU A 64 0.50 2.92 5.68
C GLU A 64 -0.49 2.31 6.69
N ARG A 65 -0.96 3.12 7.64
CA ARG A 65 -1.94 2.67 8.66
C ARG A 65 -3.25 2.29 7.99
N SER A 66 -3.81 1.14 8.37
CA SER A 66 -5.22 0.79 8.11
C SER A 66 -6.11 1.81 8.81
N GLN A 67 -6.89 2.59 8.06
CA GLN A 67 -7.78 3.60 8.63
C GLN A 67 -8.91 2.93 9.42
N THR A 68 -9.03 3.29 10.68
CA THR A 68 -10.12 2.86 11.56
C THR A 68 -11.35 3.75 11.38
N LEU A 69 -12.52 3.29 11.82
CA LEU A 69 -13.75 4.10 11.84
C LEU A 69 -13.57 5.44 12.58
N SER A 70 -12.83 5.42 13.70
CA SER A 70 -12.52 6.62 14.48
C SER A 70 -11.64 7.61 13.70
N GLU A 71 -10.64 7.12 12.95
CA GLU A 71 -9.80 7.96 12.09
C GLU A 71 -10.61 8.55 10.93
N LEU A 72 -11.48 7.76 10.29
CA LEU A 72 -12.37 8.24 9.24
C LEU A 72 -13.37 9.28 9.75
N GLY A 73 -13.94 9.09 10.94
CA GLY A 73 -14.84 10.06 11.56
C GLY A 73 -14.15 11.41 11.85
N LYS A 74 -12.90 11.37 12.32
CA LYS A 74 -12.08 12.58 12.52
C LYS A 74 -11.77 13.30 11.21
N ILE A 75 -11.37 12.56 10.16
CA ILE A 75 -11.04 13.12 8.85
C ILE A 75 -12.29 13.77 8.23
N LEU A 76 -13.40 13.06 8.23
CA LEU A 76 -14.64 13.50 7.60
C LEU A 76 -15.46 14.46 8.48
N GLN A 77 -14.99 14.75 9.70
CA GLN A 77 -15.69 15.55 10.71
C GLN A 77 -17.14 15.09 10.97
N VAL A 78 -17.34 13.77 10.97
CA VAL A 78 -18.63 13.14 11.25
C VAL A 78 -18.49 12.11 12.36
N ASP A 79 -19.60 11.79 13.01
CA ASP A 79 -19.60 10.76 14.05
C ASP A 79 -19.31 9.37 13.46
N GLU A 80 -18.74 8.50 14.28
CA GLU A 80 -18.36 7.14 13.90
C GLU A 80 -19.57 6.31 13.41
N SER A 81 -20.76 6.59 13.96
CA SER A 81 -21.99 5.89 13.58
C SER A 81 -22.44 6.27 12.17
N THR A 82 -22.22 7.52 11.75
CA THR A 82 -22.48 8.01 10.39
C THR A 82 -21.52 7.36 9.39
N VAL A 83 -20.23 7.25 9.72
CA VAL A 83 -19.26 6.50 8.90
C VAL A 83 -19.70 5.03 8.78
N SER A 84 -20.02 4.38 9.90
CA SER A 84 -20.46 2.97 9.93
C SER A 84 -21.72 2.74 9.10
N LYS A 85 -22.76 3.58 9.26
CA LYS A 85 -23.99 3.53 8.46
C LYS A 85 -23.71 3.70 6.97
N ARG A 86 -22.83 4.65 6.60
CA ARG A 86 -22.46 4.89 5.21
C ARG A 86 -21.71 3.70 4.62
N LEU A 87 -20.77 3.11 5.35
CA LEU A 87 -20.04 1.93 4.91
C LEU A 87 -20.97 0.73 4.69
N LYS A 88 -21.93 0.49 5.60
CA LYS A 88 -22.98 -0.52 5.40
C LYS A 88 -23.84 -0.23 4.17
N GLY A 89 -24.22 1.03 3.97
CA GLY A 89 -24.97 1.47 2.78
C GLY A 89 -24.20 1.28 1.46
N LEU A 90 -22.86 1.28 1.51
CA LEU A 90 -21.97 0.97 0.38
C LEU A 90 -21.73 -0.54 0.20
N GLY A 91 -22.37 -1.40 1.00
CA GLY A 91 -22.19 -2.86 0.95
C GLY A 91 -20.91 -3.35 1.61
N MET A 92 -20.16 -2.49 2.31
CA MET A 92 -18.98 -2.90 3.06
C MET A 92 -19.40 -3.73 4.27
N ILE A 93 -18.58 -4.71 4.65
CA ILE A 93 -18.83 -5.57 5.81
C ILE A 93 -17.68 -5.49 6.80
N GLN A 94 -17.95 -5.82 8.06
CA GLN A 94 -16.92 -5.87 9.09
C GLN A 94 -16.41 -7.31 9.29
N LYS A 95 -15.09 -7.53 9.18
CA LYS A 95 -14.43 -8.82 9.46
C LYS A 95 -13.21 -8.57 10.34
N GLN A 96 -13.13 -9.27 11.48
CA GLN A 96 -12.03 -9.13 12.46
C GLN A 96 -11.72 -7.66 12.83
N GLY A 97 -12.76 -6.84 13.02
CA GLY A 97 -12.64 -5.42 13.38
C GLY A 97 -12.34 -4.47 12.21
N HIS A 98 -12.20 -4.95 10.97
CA HIS A 98 -11.88 -4.14 9.79
C HIS A 98 -13.03 -4.13 8.78
N TRP A 99 -13.19 -3.01 8.07
CA TRP A 99 -14.14 -2.92 6.96
C TRP A 99 -13.52 -3.49 5.68
N VAL A 100 -14.21 -4.43 5.06
CA VAL A 100 -13.81 -5.05 3.80
C VAL A 100 -14.92 -4.91 2.75
N PRO A 101 -14.56 -4.85 1.45
CA PRO A 101 -15.52 -4.50 0.40
C PRO A 101 -16.66 -5.52 0.21
N ASN A 102 -16.43 -6.82 0.45
CA ASN A 102 -17.42 -7.87 0.23
C ASN A 102 -17.21 -9.08 1.14
N GLU A 103 -18.25 -9.91 1.31
CA GLU A 103 -18.09 -11.23 1.91
C GLU A 103 -17.62 -12.22 0.85
N LEU A 104 -16.41 -12.74 1.02
CA LEU A 104 -15.89 -13.78 0.15
C LEU A 104 -16.65 -15.08 0.44
N LYS A 105 -17.25 -15.67 -0.59
CA LYS A 105 -17.78 -17.04 -0.51
C LYS A 105 -16.61 -18.02 -0.49
N SER A 106 -16.81 -19.25 -0.01
CA SER A 106 -15.74 -20.27 0.03
C SER A 106 -15.05 -20.46 -1.32
N ARG A 107 -15.81 -20.40 -2.41
CA ARG A 107 -15.28 -20.44 -3.79
C ARG A 107 -14.37 -19.25 -4.12
N ASP A 108 -14.69 -18.06 -3.64
CA ASP A 108 -13.88 -16.86 -3.89
C ASP A 108 -12.60 -16.91 -3.08
N VAL A 109 -12.66 -17.41 -1.85
CA VAL A 109 -11.50 -17.68 -0.99
C VAL A 109 -10.55 -18.67 -1.65
N GLU A 110 -11.07 -19.81 -2.12
CA GLU A 110 -10.27 -20.84 -2.82
C GLU A 110 -9.63 -20.29 -4.11
N ARG A 111 -10.39 -19.53 -4.90
CA ARG A 111 -9.86 -18.88 -6.11
C ARG A 111 -8.79 -17.84 -5.82
N ARG A 112 -8.93 -17.07 -4.73
CA ARG A 112 -7.94 -16.10 -4.27
C ARG A 112 -6.65 -16.80 -3.86
N PHE A 113 -6.76 -17.87 -3.07
CA PHE A 113 -5.63 -18.70 -2.67
C PHE A 113 -4.90 -19.25 -3.89
N GLY A 114 -5.60 -19.97 -4.77
CA GLY A 114 -4.99 -20.60 -5.94
C GLY A 114 -4.38 -19.59 -6.91
N THR A 115 -5.04 -18.45 -7.13
CA THR A 115 -4.48 -17.35 -7.95
C THR A 115 -3.16 -16.83 -7.37
N CYS A 116 -3.12 -16.51 -6.08
CA CYS A 116 -1.92 -15.95 -5.45
C CYS A 116 -0.78 -16.98 -5.38
N GLU A 117 -1.09 -18.24 -5.11
CA GLU A 117 -0.11 -19.33 -5.15
C GLU A 117 0.53 -19.47 -6.53
N LEU A 118 -0.28 -19.49 -7.60
CA LEU A 118 0.21 -19.54 -8.98
C LEU A 118 1.08 -18.32 -9.33
N LEU A 119 0.67 -17.12 -8.90
CA LEU A 119 1.44 -15.89 -9.13
C LEU A 119 2.79 -15.90 -8.40
N LEU A 120 2.84 -16.40 -7.17
CA LEU A 120 4.09 -16.57 -6.42
C LEU A 120 5.01 -17.60 -7.06
N GLN A 121 4.48 -18.75 -7.47
CA GLN A 121 5.27 -19.75 -8.19
C GLN A 121 5.86 -19.17 -9.48
N ARG A 122 5.06 -18.38 -10.21
CA ARG A 122 5.48 -17.69 -11.42
C ARG A 122 6.56 -16.64 -11.14
N GLN A 123 6.42 -15.86 -10.07
CA GLN A 123 7.40 -14.85 -9.67
C GLN A 123 8.75 -15.45 -9.27
N LYS A 124 8.75 -16.64 -8.65
CA LYS A 124 9.97 -17.39 -8.30
C LYS A 124 10.73 -17.97 -9.51
N ARG A 125 10.07 -18.12 -10.67
CA ARG A 125 10.75 -18.58 -11.90
C ARG A 125 11.71 -17.49 -12.38
N LYS A 126 12.98 -17.86 -12.60
CA LYS A 126 14.01 -16.94 -13.14
C LYS A 126 13.48 -16.25 -14.40
N GLY A 127 13.51 -14.92 -14.42
CA GLY A 127 13.19 -14.10 -15.60
C GLY A 127 11.83 -13.40 -15.60
N PHE A 128 10.98 -13.55 -14.59
CA PHE A 128 9.66 -12.87 -14.58
C PHE A 128 9.74 -11.34 -14.70
N LEU A 129 10.75 -10.71 -14.09
CA LEU A 129 11.02 -9.27 -14.18
C LEU A 129 12.02 -8.89 -15.30
N ALA A 130 12.61 -9.88 -15.98
CA ALA A 130 13.66 -9.68 -16.99
C ALA A 130 13.11 -9.69 -18.43
N ILE A 131 11.78 -9.82 -18.61
CA ILE A 131 11.15 -9.76 -19.92
C ILE A 131 11.00 -8.28 -20.32
N HIS A 132 12.10 -7.66 -20.74
CA HIS A 132 12.09 -6.26 -21.18
C HIS A 132 11.23 -6.01 -22.43
N ASP A 133 10.81 -7.07 -23.14
CA ASP A 133 10.08 -6.98 -24.42
C ASP A 133 8.57 -7.29 -24.35
N LYS A 134 8.03 -7.72 -23.19
CA LYS A 134 6.62 -8.14 -23.09
C LYS A 134 5.88 -7.39 -21.99
N VAL A 135 4.81 -6.69 -22.37
CA VAL A 135 3.92 -6.01 -21.42
C VAL A 135 3.04 -7.02 -20.70
N ILE A 136 3.03 -6.92 -19.37
CA ILE A 136 2.16 -7.70 -18.48
C ILE A 136 1.12 -6.75 -17.89
N LEU A 137 -0.15 -6.99 -18.21
CA LEU A 137 -1.28 -6.19 -17.78
C LEU A 137 -1.97 -6.85 -16.58
N LEU A 138 -2.19 -6.08 -15.51
CA LEU A 138 -3.03 -6.46 -14.38
C LEU A 138 -4.25 -5.54 -14.34
N HIS A 139 -5.45 -6.11 -14.49
CA HIS A 139 -6.72 -5.40 -14.30
C HIS A 139 -7.74 -6.33 -13.64
N ASP A 140 -8.85 -5.76 -13.16
CA ASP A 140 -9.93 -6.52 -12.55
C ASP A 140 -10.83 -7.22 -13.58
N ASN A 141 -11.68 -8.13 -13.13
CA ASN A 141 -12.54 -8.92 -14.02
C ASN A 141 -13.90 -8.24 -14.31
N ALA A 142 -13.97 -6.89 -14.27
CA ALA A 142 -15.19 -6.18 -14.62
C ALA A 142 -15.65 -6.57 -16.03
N ARG A 143 -16.98 -6.61 -16.25
CA ARG A 143 -17.58 -7.08 -17.52
C ARG A 143 -16.97 -6.42 -18.76
N PRO A 144 -16.69 -5.11 -18.79
CA PRO A 144 -16.03 -4.48 -19.95
C PRO A 144 -14.63 -5.05 -20.21
N HIS A 145 -13.85 -5.34 -19.17
CA HIS A 145 -12.46 -5.79 -19.29
C HIS A 145 -12.33 -7.25 -19.76
N VAL A 146 -13.34 -8.08 -19.48
CA VAL A 146 -13.37 -9.49 -19.91
C VAL A 146 -14.15 -9.71 -21.21
N ALA A 147 -14.67 -8.64 -21.81
CA ALA A 147 -15.44 -8.71 -23.04
C ALA A 147 -14.58 -9.20 -24.21
N LYS A 148 -15.20 -9.94 -25.14
CA LYS A 148 -14.50 -10.51 -26.30
C LYS A 148 -13.71 -9.46 -27.12
N PRO A 149 -14.26 -8.26 -27.43
CA PRO A 149 -13.50 -7.25 -28.17
C PRO A 149 -12.21 -6.83 -27.47
N VAL A 150 -12.24 -6.68 -26.13
CA VAL A 150 -11.06 -6.31 -25.34
C VAL A 150 -10.02 -7.42 -25.34
N LYS A 151 -10.44 -8.69 -25.18
CA LYS A 151 -9.54 -9.84 -25.25
C LYS A 151 -8.84 -9.94 -26.60
N THR A 152 -9.60 -9.84 -27.70
CA THR A 152 -9.04 -9.84 -29.04
C THR A 152 -8.07 -8.68 -29.24
N TYR A 153 -8.37 -7.48 -28.75
CA TYR A 153 -7.46 -6.35 -28.83
C TYR A 153 -6.15 -6.59 -28.06
N LEU A 154 -6.22 -7.10 -26.83
CA LEU A 154 -5.02 -7.42 -26.03
C LEU A 154 -4.15 -8.52 -26.68
N GLU A 155 -4.78 -9.49 -27.33
CA GLU A 155 -4.09 -10.51 -28.14
C GLU A 155 -3.34 -9.87 -29.33
N THR A 156 -3.94 -8.90 -30.03
CA THR A 156 -3.26 -8.19 -31.14
C THR A 156 -2.05 -7.40 -30.66
N LEU A 157 -2.12 -6.81 -29.47
CA LEU A 157 -1.00 -6.11 -28.83
C LEU A 157 0.08 -7.06 -28.28
N LYS A 158 -0.20 -8.37 -28.24
CA LYS A 158 0.65 -9.40 -27.62
C LYS A 158 0.87 -9.15 -26.12
N TRP A 159 -0.07 -8.47 -25.47
CA TRP A 159 -0.02 -8.22 -24.03
C TRP A 159 -0.44 -9.46 -23.28
N GLU A 160 0.27 -9.73 -22.19
CA GLU A 160 -0.11 -10.81 -21.30
C GLU A 160 -0.99 -10.29 -20.18
N VAL A 161 -2.18 -10.85 -20.04
CA VAL A 161 -3.09 -10.51 -18.94
C VAL A 161 -2.78 -11.42 -17.74
N LEU A 162 -2.44 -10.83 -16.60
CA LEU A 162 -2.31 -11.59 -15.35
C LEU A 162 -3.66 -12.07 -14.86
N ILE A 163 -3.66 -13.27 -14.31
CA ILE A 163 -4.81 -13.78 -13.57
C ILE A 163 -5.07 -12.89 -12.35
N HIS A 164 -6.33 -12.50 -12.16
CA HIS A 164 -6.78 -11.73 -11.01
C HIS A 164 -8.04 -12.38 -10.43
N SER A 165 -8.15 -12.46 -9.11
CA SER A 165 -9.33 -13.01 -8.45
C SER A 165 -10.42 -11.95 -8.28
N LEU A 166 -11.68 -12.37 -8.27
CA LEU A 166 -12.80 -11.47 -7.98
C LEU A 166 -12.69 -10.87 -6.57
N TYR A 167 -13.25 -9.67 -6.38
CA TYR A 167 -13.33 -9.00 -5.07
C TYR A 167 -11.98 -8.87 -4.36
N SER A 168 -10.89 -8.61 -5.10
CA SER A 168 -9.53 -8.62 -4.55
C SER A 168 -8.78 -7.29 -4.72
N PRO A 169 -9.35 -6.15 -4.25
CA PRO A 169 -8.68 -4.86 -4.33
C PRO A 169 -7.41 -4.79 -3.45
N ASP A 170 -7.32 -5.67 -2.44
CA ASP A 170 -6.14 -5.82 -1.58
C ASP A 170 -4.91 -6.40 -2.29
N ILE A 171 -5.05 -6.87 -3.53
CA ILE A 171 -3.95 -7.32 -4.41
C ILE A 171 -3.92 -6.57 -5.75
N ALA A 172 -4.66 -5.45 -5.87
CA ALA A 172 -4.63 -4.55 -7.02
C ALA A 172 -3.85 -3.27 -6.68
N PRO A 173 -2.67 -3.01 -7.30
CA PRO A 173 -1.84 -1.85 -6.93
C PRO A 173 -2.55 -0.51 -7.09
N SER A 174 -3.42 -0.40 -8.10
CA SER A 174 -4.26 0.78 -8.28
C SER A 174 -5.14 1.05 -7.05
N ASP A 175 -5.76 0.01 -6.49
CA ASP A 175 -6.65 0.16 -5.33
C ASP A 175 -5.89 0.33 -4.02
N PHE A 176 -4.99 -0.59 -3.68
CA PHE A 176 -4.37 -0.60 -2.36
C PHE A 176 -3.29 0.49 -2.16
N HIS A 177 -2.74 1.05 -3.24
CA HIS A 177 -1.62 2.01 -3.21
C HIS A 177 -1.98 3.34 -3.86
N LEU A 178 -2.28 3.36 -5.16
CA LEU A 178 -2.49 4.60 -5.91
C LEU A 178 -3.73 5.36 -5.43
N PHE A 179 -4.91 4.74 -5.51
CA PHE A 179 -6.18 5.34 -5.12
C PHE A 179 -6.27 5.56 -3.62
N ARG A 180 -5.66 4.68 -2.82
CA ARG A 180 -5.54 4.88 -1.38
C ARG A 180 -4.77 6.15 -1.04
N SER A 181 -3.60 6.36 -1.66
CA SER A 181 -2.82 7.60 -1.48
C SER A 181 -3.59 8.83 -2.00
N MET A 182 -4.28 8.69 -3.13
CA MET A 182 -5.07 9.77 -3.72
C MET A 182 -6.25 10.18 -2.85
N ALA A 183 -6.93 9.23 -2.21
CA ALA A 183 -8.05 9.49 -1.31
C ALA A 183 -7.67 10.40 -0.14
N HIS A 184 -6.45 10.25 0.41
CA HIS A 184 -5.94 11.18 1.42
C HIS A 184 -5.79 12.62 0.91
N GLY A 185 -5.36 12.79 -0.34
CA GLY A 185 -5.26 14.12 -0.96
C GLY A 185 -6.62 14.74 -1.31
N LEU A 186 -7.64 13.89 -1.47
CA LEU A 186 -9.01 14.29 -1.82
C LEU A 186 -9.88 14.61 -0.59
N ALA A 187 -9.53 14.13 0.60
CA ALA A 187 -10.40 14.17 1.78
C ALA A 187 -10.95 15.57 2.13
N ASP A 188 -10.17 16.63 1.90
CA ASP A 188 -10.55 18.01 2.23
C ASP A 188 -10.82 18.88 0.99
N ARG A 189 -11.05 18.27 -0.18
CA ARG A 189 -11.22 19.01 -1.45
C ARG A 189 -12.63 18.94 -1.98
N ARG A 190 -13.10 20.08 -2.50
CA ARG A 190 -14.33 20.19 -3.28
C ARG A 190 -13.98 20.79 -4.63
N PHE A 191 -14.36 20.11 -5.70
CA PHE A 191 -14.20 20.61 -7.07
C PHE A 191 -15.53 21.18 -7.56
N HIS A 192 -15.46 22.31 -8.25
CA HIS A 192 -16.63 23.02 -8.79
C HIS A 192 -16.77 22.85 -10.31
N SER A 193 -15.79 22.20 -10.95
CA SER A 193 -15.85 21.83 -12.36
C SER A 193 -15.03 20.57 -12.65
N TYR A 194 -15.28 19.97 -13.81
CA TYR A 194 -14.51 18.82 -14.30
C TYR A 194 -13.05 19.20 -14.55
N GLU A 195 -12.79 20.37 -15.11
CA GLU A 195 -11.46 20.88 -15.43
C GLU A 195 -10.62 21.08 -14.17
N GLU A 196 -11.24 21.53 -13.07
CA GLU A 196 -10.58 21.67 -11.78
C GLU A 196 -10.15 20.31 -11.23
N ALA A 197 -11.03 19.32 -11.28
CA ALA A 197 -10.73 17.95 -10.85
C ALA A 197 -9.63 17.32 -11.72
N GLN A 198 -9.70 17.48 -13.04
CA GLN A 198 -8.69 16.97 -13.97
C GLN A 198 -7.32 17.60 -13.68
N LYS A 199 -7.25 18.93 -13.59
CA LYS A 199 -5.99 19.65 -13.30
C LYS A 199 -5.38 19.22 -11.96
N TRP A 200 -6.23 18.96 -10.96
CA TRP A 200 -5.77 18.44 -9.69
C TRP A 200 -5.19 17.04 -9.80
N ILE A 201 -5.86 16.13 -10.51
CA ILE A 201 -5.36 14.76 -10.75
C ILE A 201 -4.02 14.80 -11.47
N ASP A 202 -3.91 15.58 -12.55
CA ASP A 202 -2.67 15.72 -13.32
C ASP A 202 -1.52 16.24 -12.44
N SER A 203 -1.80 17.28 -11.64
CA SER A 203 -0.81 17.84 -10.70
C SER A 203 -0.43 16.85 -9.61
N TRP A 204 -1.39 16.08 -9.09
CA TRP A 204 -1.16 15.08 -8.04
C TRP A 204 -0.29 13.93 -8.57
N ILE A 205 -0.59 13.41 -9.77
CA ILE A 205 0.22 12.37 -10.41
C ILE A 205 1.63 12.87 -10.69
N ALA A 206 1.77 14.08 -11.24
CA ALA A 206 3.08 14.69 -11.52
C ALA A 206 3.90 14.95 -10.25
N SER A 207 3.25 15.13 -9.10
CA SER A 207 3.93 15.29 -7.81
C SER A 207 4.54 14.00 -7.26
N LYS A 208 4.17 12.82 -7.79
CA LYS A 208 4.68 11.53 -7.33
C LYS A 208 5.96 11.17 -8.08
N ASP A 209 6.97 10.78 -7.33
CA ASP A 209 8.21 10.32 -7.89
C ASP A 209 8.12 8.86 -8.40
N MET A 210 9.06 8.45 -9.25
CA MET A 210 9.07 7.09 -9.83
C MET A 210 9.15 5.98 -8.76
N SER A 211 9.76 6.26 -7.61
CA SER A 211 9.86 5.28 -6.53
C SER A 211 8.51 5.02 -5.87
N PHE A 212 7.60 6.01 -5.82
CA PHE A 212 6.22 5.82 -5.36
C PHE A 212 5.50 4.73 -6.18
N PHE A 213 5.53 4.83 -7.51
CA PHE A 213 4.89 3.83 -8.38
C PHE A 213 5.59 2.48 -8.28
N ARG A 214 6.93 2.49 -8.26
CA ARG A 214 7.74 1.26 -8.11
C ARG A 214 7.38 0.51 -6.83
N ARG A 215 7.25 1.21 -5.69
CA ARG A 215 6.87 0.62 -4.41
C ARG A 215 5.52 -0.09 -4.49
N GLY A 216 4.50 0.55 -5.06
CA GLY A 216 3.17 -0.04 -5.22
C GLY A 216 3.19 -1.38 -5.97
N ILE A 217 4.05 -1.51 -6.97
CA ILE A 217 4.23 -2.77 -7.73
C ILE A 217 5.09 -3.78 -6.95
N HIS A 218 6.16 -3.35 -6.29
CA HIS A 218 7.10 -4.25 -5.61
C HIS A 218 6.52 -4.90 -4.35
N VAL A 219 5.44 -4.35 -3.79
CA VAL A 219 4.72 -4.92 -2.64
C VAL A 219 3.77 -6.08 -3.05
N LEU A 220 3.52 -6.29 -4.34
CA LEU A 220 2.63 -7.36 -4.82
C LEU A 220 3.01 -8.77 -4.33
N PRO A 221 4.28 -9.21 -4.42
CA PRO A 221 4.67 -10.53 -3.94
C PRO A 221 4.38 -10.74 -2.46
N GLU A 222 4.72 -9.76 -1.60
CA GLU A 222 4.41 -9.84 -0.16
C GLU A 222 2.89 -9.93 0.08
N ARG A 223 2.08 -9.20 -0.70
CA ARG A 223 0.61 -9.28 -0.60
C ARG A 223 0.08 -10.64 -1.03
N TRP A 224 0.62 -11.24 -2.10
CA TRP A 224 0.25 -12.59 -2.50
C TRP A 224 0.62 -13.62 -1.42
N GLU A 225 1.78 -13.48 -0.78
CA GLU A 225 2.18 -14.33 0.36
C GLU A 225 1.21 -14.20 1.52
N LYS A 226 0.77 -12.98 1.83
CA LYS A 226 -0.25 -12.75 2.87
C LYS A 226 -1.58 -13.41 2.54
N VAL A 227 -2.05 -13.36 1.28
CA VAL A 227 -3.27 -14.08 0.86
C VAL A 227 -3.12 -15.59 1.10
N VAL A 228 -2.00 -16.17 0.67
CA VAL A 228 -1.73 -17.60 0.84
C VAL A 228 -1.66 -17.96 2.33
N SER A 229 -0.95 -17.18 3.14
CA SER A 229 -0.87 -17.40 4.60
C SER A 229 -2.20 -17.21 5.34
N SER A 230 -3.17 -16.54 4.72
CA SER A 230 -4.51 -16.32 5.25
C SER A 230 -5.54 -17.30 4.69
N ASP A 231 -5.09 -18.39 4.04
CA ASP A 231 -5.92 -19.37 3.34
C ASP A 231 -6.90 -18.72 2.35
N GLY A 232 -6.46 -17.68 1.63
CA GLY A 232 -7.28 -16.97 0.64
C GLY A 232 -8.18 -15.87 1.20
N ARG A 233 -8.26 -15.70 2.52
CA ARG A 233 -9.05 -14.64 3.17
C ARG A 233 -8.40 -13.26 3.00
N TYR A 234 -9.13 -12.21 3.35
CA TYR A 234 -8.55 -10.88 3.48
C TYR A 234 -7.53 -10.83 4.63
N PHE A 235 -6.52 -9.99 4.46
CA PHE A 235 -5.41 -9.83 5.40
C PHE A 235 -5.18 -8.34 5.70
N LYS A 236 -4.27 -8.07 6.65
CA LYS A 236 -3.84 -6.71 7.02
C LYS A 236 -2.49 -6.31 6.41
#